data_AF-A0A4Q3EA33-F1
#
_entry.id   AF-A0A4Q3EA33-F1
#
_cell.length_a   1.000
_cell.length_b   1.000
_cell.length_c   1.000
_cell.angle_alpha   90.00
_cell.angle_beta   90.00
_cell.angle_gamma   90.00
#
_symmetry.space_group_name_H-M   'P 1'
#
loop_
_entity.id
_entity.type
_entity.pdbx_description
1 polymer ?
#
loop_
_entity_poly.entity_id
_entity_poly.type
_entity_poly.pdbx_seq_one_letter_code
_entity_poly.pdbx_strand_id
1 'polypeptide(L)'
;MFRIYYANSGLSLKKMEVNTWQITLGGILFLPIVFLNRSHNFLIPNLNFFLSIAWLIVPVSIIAYAMWLILLQKDSVKAGLWLFLTPAFGYLMAVIILHEKITVFGIAGSLLVISGLLYSRRKKISPAISTVE
;
A
#
# COMPACT_ATOMS: atom_id res chain seq x y z
N MET A 1 5.70 -18.91 6.21
CA MET A 1 5.36 -20.20 5.57
C MET A 1 5.01 -20.05 4.08
N PHE A 2 4.13 -19.13 3.66
CA PHE A 2 3.79 -18.90 2.23
C PHE A 2 4.97 -18.51 1.31
N ARG A 3 5.99 -17.83 1.83
CA ARG A 3 7.14 -17.35 1.04
C ARG A 3 8.09 -18.48 0.58
N ILE A 4 8.02 -19.66 1.22
CA ILE A 4 8.88 -20.81 0.92
C ILE A 4 8.24 -21.68 -0.18
N TYR A 5 6.90 -21.77 -0.22
CA TYR A 5 6.19 -22.57 -1.23
C TYR A 5 6.33 -22.01 -2.65
N TYR A 6 6.25 -20.68 -2.81
CA TYR A 6 6.42 -20.05 -4.13
C TYR A 6 7.86 -20.03 -4.64
N ALA A 7 8.85 -20.26 -3.77
CA ALA A 7 10.25 -20.29 -4.17
C ALA A 7 10.62 -21.58 -4.91
N ASN A 8 9.79 -22.64 -4.83
CA ASN A 8 10.13 -23.98 -5.33
C ASN A 8 9.20 -24.49 -6.45
N SER A 9 8.18 -23.70 -6.83
CA SER A 9 7.39 -23.93 -8.02
C SER A 9 8.01 -23.13 -9.16
N GLY A 10 8.63 -23.77 -10.16
CA GLY A 10 9.35 -23.15 -11.30
C GLY A 10 8.53 -22.23 -12.22
N LEU A 11 7.45 -21.63 -11.72
CA LEU A 11 6.69 -20.55 -12.31
C LEU A 11 7.50 -19.26 -12.24
N SER A 12 8.21 -18.97 -13.33
CA SER A 12 8.83 -17.67 -13.62
C SER A 12 7.78 -16.57 -13.89
N LEU A 13 6.78 -16.43 -13.02
CA LEU A 13 5.81 -15.35 -13.15
C LEU A 13 6.43 -14.05 -12.67
N LYS A 14 6.38 -13.04 -13.52
CA LYS A 14 6.88 -11.71 -13.18
C LYS A 14 6.03 -11.19 -12.01
N LYS A 15 6.63 -10.54 -11.00
CA LYS A 15 5.91 -9.99 -9.82
C LYS A 15 4.67 -9.15 -10.18
N MET A 16 4.68 -8.55 -11.37
CA MET A 16 3.55 -7.78 -11.91
C MET A 16 2.36 -8.67 -12.29
N GLU A 17 2.59 -9.86 -12.86
CA GLU A 17 1.54 -10.80 -13.27
C GLU A 17 0.78 -11.35 -12.06
N VAL A 18 1.52 -11.72 -11.01
CA VAL A 18 0.93 -12.18 -9.74
C VAL A 18 0.04 -11.09 -9.13
N ASN A 19 0.51 -9.85 -9.13
CA ASN A 19 -0.27 -8.73 -8.63
C ASN A 19 -1.54 -8.47 -9.46
N THR A 20 -1.44 -8.55 -10.79
CA THR A 20 -2.61 -8.41 -11.67
C THR A 20 -3.67 -9.46 -11.33
N TRP A 21 -3.28 -10.72 -11.17
CA TRP A 21 -4.20 -11.78 -10.77
C TRP A 21 -4.77 -11.57 -9.36
N GLN A 22 -3.96 -11.11 -8.41
CA GLN A 22 -4.42 -10.79 -7.05
C GLN A 22 -5.50 -9.70 -7.05
N ILE A 23 -5.30 -8.62 -7.81
CA ILE A 23 -6.26 -7.51 -7.90
C ILE A 23 -7.54 -7.95 -8.61
N THR A 24 -7.42 -8.67 -9.73
CA THR A 24 -8.58 -9.16 -10.50
C THR A 24 -9.44 -10.10 -9.65
N LEU A 25 -8.83 -11.08 -8.99
CA LEU A 25 -9.56 -12.01 -8.12
C LEU A 25 -10.15 -11.29 -6.91
N GLY A 26 -9.40 -10.37 -6.29
CA GLY A 26 -9.90 -9.55 -5.19
C GLY A 26 -11.14 -8.73 -5.59
N GLY A 27 -11.12 -8.13 -6.78
CA GLY A 27 -12.26 -7.39 -7.32
C GLY A 27 -13.49 -8.26 -7.57
N ILE A 28 -13.30 -9.44 -8.20
CA ILE A 28 -14.39 -10.39 -8.45
C ILE A 28 -15.01 -10.88 -7.14
N LEU A 29 -14.19 -11.24 -6.16
CA LEU A 29 -14.67 -11.69 -4.85
C LEU A 29 -15.37 -10.58 -4.05
N PHE A 30 -15.13 -9.31 -4.40
CA PHE A 30 -15.80 -8.17 -3.76
C PHE A 30 -17.20 -7.90 -4.33
N LEU A 31 -17.52 -8.38 -5.54
CA LEU A 31 -18.84 -8.21 -6.16
C LEU A 31 -20.04 -8.62 -5.28
N PRO A 32 -20.06 -9.79 -4.60
CA PRO A 32 -21.18 -10.14 -3.74
C PRO A 32 -21.40 -9.14 -2.60
N ILE A 33 -20.33 -8.56 -2.04
CA ILE A 33 -20.42 -7.54 -0.99
C ILE A 33 -21.08 -6.27 -1.53
N VAL A 34 -20.76 -5.88 -2.77
CA VAL A 34 -21.40 -4.75 -3.45
C VAL A 34 -22.89 -5.00 -3.66
N PHE A 35 -23.29 -6.19 -4.12
CA PHE A 35 -24.70 -6.54 -4.33
C PHE A 35 -25.50 -6.67 -3.03
N LEU A 36 -24.86 -7.06 -1.92
CA LEU A 36 -25.49 -7.10 -0.60
C LEU A 36 -25.69 -5.72 0.02
N ASN A 37 -24.97 -4.70 -0.47
CA ASN A 37 -25.11 -3.34 0.02
C ASN A 37 -26.42 -2.71 -0.50
N ARG A 38 -27.43 -2.63 0.36
CA ARG A 38 -28.76 -2.04 0.06
C ARG A 38 -28.77 -0.51 0.03
N SER A 39 -27.64 0.15 0.28
CA SER A 39 -27.54 1.59 0.06
C SER A 39 -27.73 1.85 -1.42
N HIS A 40 -28.85 2.50 -1.78
CA HIS A 40 -29.17 2.88 -3.16
C HIS A 40 -28.29 4.07 -3.60
N ASN A 41 -26.98 3.94 -3.44
CA ASN A 41 -25.98 4.84 -3.99
C ASN A 41 -25.86 4.52 -5.48
N PHE A 42 -26.85 4.95 -6.26
CA PHE A 42 -26.77 4.84 -7.70
C PHE A 42 -25.51 5.57 -8.16
N LEU A 43 -24.65 4.85 -8.89
CA LEU A 43 -23.52 5.45 -9.58
C LEU A 43 -24.11 6.44 -10.56
N ILE A 44 -23.91 7.74 -10.34
CA ILE A 44 -24.29 8.77 -11.30
C ILE A 44 -23.10 8.86 -12.27
N PRO A 45 -23.22 8.36 -13.52
CA PRO A 45 -22.12 8.31 -14.46
C PRO A 45 -21.90 9.70 -15.08
N ASN A 46 -21.46 10.65 -14.26
CA ASN A 46 -21.08 11.99 -14.70
C ASN A 46 -19.58 12.07 -14.96
N LEU A 47 -19.13 13.18 -15.55
CA LEU A 47 -17.71 13.38 -15.84
C LEU A 47 -16.84 13.32 -14.57
N ASN A 48 -17.31 13.88 -13.45
CA ASN A 48 -16.60 13.84 -12.17
C ASN A 48 -16.38 12.41 -11.66
N PHE A 49 -17.35 11.52 -11.86
CA PHE A 49 -17.25 10.11 -11.51
C PHE A 49 -16.14 9.43 -12.31
N PHE A 50 -16.13 9.61 -13.64
CA PHE A 50 -15.08 9.04 -14.49
C PHE A 50 -13.70 9.63 -14.20
N LEU A 51 -13.60 10.95 -13.96
CA LEU A 51 -12.36 11.60 -13.58
C LEU A 51 -11.85 11.10 -12.23
N SER A 52 -12.73 10.93 -11.24
CA SER A 52 -12.38 10.38 -9.93
C SER A 52 -11.87 8.95 -10.06
N ILE A 53 -12.57 8.09 -10.80
CA ILE A 53 -12.13 6.72 -11.06
C ILE A 53 -10.79 6.70 -11.81
N ALA A 54 -10.63 7.52 -12.86
CA ALA A 54 -9.39 7.60 -13.61
C ALA A 54 -8.22 8.03 -12.71
N TRP A 55 -8.45 8.99 -11.81
CA TRP A 55 -7.48 9.43 -10.81
C TRP A 55 -7.12 8.32 -9.81
N LEU A 56 -8.10 7.52 -9.36
CA LEU A 56 -7.82 6.38 -8.48
C LEU A 56 -7.07 5.25 -9.19
N ILE A 57 -7.40 4.96 -10.45
CA ILE A 57 -6.80 3.85 -11.20
C ILE A 57 -5.40 4.19 -11.69
N VAL A 58 -5.20 5.37 -12.29
CA VAL A 58 -3.95 5.66 -13.00
C VAL A 58 -2.83 6.07 -12.03
N PRO A 59 -2.87 7.25 -11.38
CA PRO A 59 -1.79 7.67 -10.49
C PRO A 59 -1.76 6.89 -9.16
N VAL A 60 -2.91 6.71 -8.51
CA VAL A 60 -2.96 6.13 -7.16
C VAL A 60 -2.74 4.61 -7.15
N SER A 61 -3.12 3.90 -8.22
CA SER A 61 -2.95 2.46 -8.32
C SER A 61 -1.80 2.07 -9.24
N ILE A 62 -1.93 2.24 -10.56
CA ILE A 62 -0.95 1.71 -11.53
C ILE A 62 0.44 2.32 -11.32
N ILE A 63 0.54 3.66 -11.30
CA ILE A 63 1.84 4.36 -11.20
C ILE A 63 2.45 4.13 -9.83
N ALA A 64 1.71 4.39 -8.75
CA ALA A 64 2.20 4.21 -7.38
C ALA A 64 2.67 2.77 -7.13
N TYR A 65 1.92 1.77 -7.59
CA TYR A 65 2.28 0.38 -7.43
C TYR A 65 3.50 -0.02 -8.28
N ALA A 66 3.60 0.47 -9.52
CA ALA A 66 4.79 0.25 -10.35
C ALA A 66 6.04 0.82 -9.69
N MET A 67 5.97 2.06 -9.17
CA MET A 67 7.06 2.67 -8.41
C MET A 67 7.39 1.87 -7.15
N TRP A 68 6.38 1.38 -6.44
CA TRP A 68 6.55 0.55 -5.25
C TRP A 68 7.28 -0.76 -5.55
N LEU A 69 6.89 -1.47 -6.61
CA LEU A 69 7.57 -2.69 -7.05
C LEU A 69 9.03 -2.43 -7.41
N ILE A 70 9.31 -1.32 -8.11
CA ILE A 70 10.69 -0.91 -8.43
C ILE A 70 11.49 -0.63 -7.14
N LEU A 71 10.88 0.03 -6.16
CA LEU A 71 11.52 0.32 -4.86
C LEU A 71 11.81 -0.95 -4.07
N LEU A 72 10.85 -1.90 -4.06
CA LEU A 72 10.99 -3.21 -3.43
C LEU A 72 12.12 -4.05 -4.05
N GLN A 73 12.38 -3.90 -5.35
CA GLN A 73 13.49 -4.58 -6.03
C GLN A 73 14.85 -4.02 -5.58
N LYS A 74 14.93 -2.73 -5.24
CA LYS A 74 16.18 -2.09 -4.78
C LYS A 74 16.48 -2.39 -3.31
N ASP A 75 15.52 -2.15 -2.43
CA ASP A 75 15.69 -2.37 -0.99
C ASP A 75 14.34 -2.63 -0.33
N SER A 76 14.00 -3.90 -0.16
CA SER A 76 12.72 -4.33 0.41
C SER A 76 12.49 -3.83 1.84
N VAL A 77 13.55 -3.66 2.63
CA VAL A 77 13.45 -3.18 4.02
C VAL A 77 13.16 -1.69 4.04
N LYS A 78 13.92 -0.89 3.30
CA LYS A 78 13.68 0.56 3.22
C LYS A 78 12.32 0.86 2.58
N ALA A 79 11.96 0.17 1.50
CA ALA A 79 10.64 0.32 0.90
C ALA A 79 9.53 0.03 1.92
N GLY A 80 9.60 -1.10 2.63
CA GLY A 80 8.66 -1.41 3.72
C GLY A 80 8.57 -0.33 4.80
N LEU A 81 9.71 0.28 5.18
CA LEU A 81 9.77 1.40 6.11
C LEU A 81 9.08 2.67 5.59
N TRP A 82 9.13 2.94 4.28
CA TRP A 82 8.43 4.08 3.67
C TRP A 82 6.90 3.97 3.76
N LEU A 83 6.35 2.74 3.70
CA LEU A 83 4.91 2.52 3.81
C LEU A 83 4.34 2.96 5.16
N PHE A 84 5.12 2.85 6.23
CA PHE A 84 4.69 3.31 7.54
C PHE A 84 4.57 4.82 7.61
N LEU A 85 5.25 5.57 6.75
CA LEU A 85 5.21 7.03 6.75
C LEU A 85 3.97 7.59 6.03
N THR A 86 3.28 6.75 5.24
CA THR A 86 2.05 7.09 4.51
C THR A 86 0.97 7.76 5.36
N PRO A 87 0.57 7.25 6.55
CA PRO A 87 -0.44 7.92 7.39
C PRO A 87 -0.05 9.34 7.83
N ALA A 88 1.23 9.59 8.13
CA ALA A 88 1.70 10.92 8.51
C ALA A 88 1.64 11.89 7.32
N PHE A 89 2.08 11.45 6.13
CA PHE A 89 1.94 12.24 4.91
C PHE A 89 0.47 12.43 4.50
N GLY A 90 -0.37 11.41 4.65
CA GLY A 90 -1.80 11.49 4.34
C GLY A 90 -2.50 12.52 5.20
N TYR A 91 -2.23 12.54 6.51
CA TYR A 91 -2.74 13.57 7.41
C TYR A 91 -2.22 14.97 7.06
N LEU A 92 -0.92 15.09 6.76
CA LEU A 92 -0.33 16.36 6.32
C LEU A 92 -0.98 16.88 5.04
N MET A 93 -1.24 16.01 4.06
CA MET A 93 -1.95 16.35 2.83
C MET A 93 -3.41 16.73 3.10
N ALA A 94 -4.10 16.07 4.04
CA ALA A 94 -5.47 16.45 4.42
C ALA A 94 -5.52 17.88 5.01
N VAL A 95 -4.56 18.24 5.86
CA VAL A 95 -4.48 19.60 6.42
C VAL A 95 -4.13 20.64 5.34
N ILE A 96 -3.19 20.34 4.44
CA ILE A 96 -2.72 21.31 3.44
C ILE A 96 -3.70 21.46 2.26
N ILE A 97 -4.18 20.34 1.71
CA ILE A 97 -4.95 20.31 0.46
C ILE A 97 -6.45 20.38 0.74
N LEU A 98 -6.94 19.65 1.74
CA LEU A 98 -8.36 19.66 2.11
C LEU A 98 -8.69 20.72 3.16
N HIS A 99 -7.68 21.45 3.65
CA HIS A 99 -7.82 22.48 4.69
C HIS A 99 -8.51 21.96 5.96
N GLU A 100 -8.32 20.69 6.29
CA GLU A 100 -8.87 20.11 7.51
C GLU A 100 -8.24 20.72 8.76
N LYS A 101 -9.04 20.83 9.83
CA LYS A 101 -8.57 21.36 11.11
C LYS A 101 -7.55 20.40 11.71
N ILE A 102 -6.44 20.97 12.20
CA ILE A 102 -5.42 20.21 12.91
C ILE A 102 -6.02 19.68 14.21
N THR A 103 -6.08 18.36 14.34
CA THR A 103 -6.54 17.67 15.55
C THR A 103 -5.37 17.14 16.36
N VAL A 104 -5.56 17.07 17.68
CA VAL A 104 -4.57 16.47 18.59
C VAL A 104 -4.35 15.00 18.25
N PHE A 105 -5.42 14.27 17.89
CA PHE A 105 -5.32 12.87 17.47
C PHE A 105 -4.49 12.68 16.20
N GLY A 106 -4.66 13.55 15.20
CA GLY A 106 -3.88 13.49 13.96
C GLY A 106 -2.38 13.79 14.18
N ILE A 107 -2.07 14.75 15.04
CA ILE A 107 -0.68 15.02 15.45
C ILE A 107 -0.11 13.82 16.22
N ALA A 108 -0.81 13.33 17.25
CA ALA A 108 -0.35 12.24 18.09
C ALA A 108 -0.10 10.96 17.27
N GLY A 109 -1.03 10.62 16.36
CA GLY A 109 -0.86 9.50 15.43
C GLY A 109 0.35 9.65 14.53
N SER A 110 0.56 10.84 13.96
CA SER A 110 1.72 11.14 13.11
C SER A 110 3.04 11.03 13.89
N LEU A 111 3.09 11.53 15.13
CA LEU A 111 4.26 11.42 16.01
C LEU A 111 4.56 9.97 16.40
N LEU A 112 3.53 9.16 16.69
CA LEU A 112 3.69 7.74 16.98
C LEU A 112 4.30 6.98 15.79
N VAL A 113 3.81 7.25 14.58
CA VAL A 113 4.33 6.67 13.34
C VAL A 113 5.81 7.00 13.16
N ILE A 114 6.18 8.29 13.28
CA ILE A 114 7.56 8.74 13.12
C ILE A 114 8.46 8.12 14.20
N SER A 115 8.01 8.11 15.45
CA SER A 115 8.76 7.54 16.57
C SER A 115 8.99 6.04 16.41
N GLY A 116 7.95 5.30 16.01
CA GLY A 116 8.06 3.87 15.71
C GLY A 116 9.02 3.58 14.55
N LEU A 117 9.01 4.43 13.53
CA LEU A 117 9.93 4.32 12.39
C LEU A 117 11.40 4.55 12.81
N LEU A 118 11.65 5.60 13.60
CA LEU A 118 12.98 5.91 14.14
C LEU A 118 13.49 4.80 15.04
N TYR A 119 12.62 4.23 15.89
CA TYR A 119 12.96 3.09 16.75
C TYR A 119 13.29 1.84 15.93
N SER A 120 12.51 1.52 14.91
CA SER A 120 12.72 0.36 14.03
C SER A 120 14.09 0.39 13.34
N ARG A 121 14.57 1.57 12.94
CA ARG A 121 15.90 1.72 12.32
C ARG A 121 17.08 1.49 13.27
N ARG A 122 16.88 1.57 14.60
CA ARG A 122 17.96 1.37 15.57
C ARG A 122 18.31 -0.11 15.81
N LYS A 123 17.43 -1.04 15.46
CA LYS A 123 17.79 -2.47 15.38
C LYS A 123 18.57 -2.72 14.09
N LYS A 124 19.90 -2.60 14.15
CA LYS A 124 20.75 -3.40 13.25
C LYS A 124 20.33 -4.84 13.45
N ILE A 125 19.79 -5.48 12.41
CA ILE A 125 19.76 -6.93 12.35
C ILE A 125 21.23 -7.33 12.43
N SER A 126 21.65 -7.84 13.59
CA SER A 126 22.98 -8.41 13.73
C SER A 126 23.10 -9.47 12.65
N PRO A 127 24.11 -9.43 11.76
CA PRO A 127 24.31 -10.52 10.83
C PRO A 127 24.51 -11.76 11.69
N ALA A 128 23.62 -12.74 11.53
CA ALA A 128 23.81 -14.05 12.13
C ALA A 128 25.08 -14.63 11.50
N ILE A 129 26.13 -14.55 12.31
CA ILE A 129 27.42 -15.24 12.30
C ILE A 129 27.54 -16.30 11.18
N SER A 130 28.52 -16.06 10.31
CA SER A 130 29.20 -17.06 9.48
C SER A 130 29.68 -18.24 10.33
N THR A 131 29.34 -19.47 9.95
CA THR A 131 30.19 -20.67 9.98
C THR A 131 29.33 -21.91 9.74
N VAL A 132 29.43 -22.51 8.56
CA VAL A 132 29.61 -23.96 8.45
C VAL A 132 30.48 -24.16 7.20
N GLU A 133 31.75 -24.51 7.46
CA GLU A 133 32.64 -25.16 6.49
C GLU A 133 32.02 -26.48 6.00
#